data_AF-A0A392LYM0-F1
#
_entry.id   AF-A0A392LYM0-F1
#
_cell.length_a   1.000
_cell.length_b   1.000
_cell.length_c   1.000
_cell.angle_alpha   90.00
_cell.angle_beta   90.00
_cell.angle_gamma   90.00
#
_symmetry.space_group_name_H-M   'P 1'
#
loop_
_entity.id
_entity.type
_entity.pdbx_description
1 polymer ?
#
loop_
_entity_poly.entity_id
_entity_poly.type
_entity_poly.pdbx_seq_one_letter_code
_entity_poly.pdbx_strand_id
1 'polypeptide(L)'
;MSSSSASPRCGYIEESFLHCVRDGPPSKNLWLSFGFTDPQFFDPTDNILDQIWSDFGGVFRNSDGVWISGFYGFIVGSIDILYAELLAIYHGLSLAKDLGHGHIACYSDSLNSLNLIQYATPRFHIYAMLIQNIKDLLLGFGTTTLIHSLWEGNSCAGFMAKLDASSNVEVLIHSFPPPGASGSAYS
;
A
#
# COMPACT_ATOMS: atom_id res chain seq x y z
N MET A 1 -37.55 -9.49 21.76
CA MET A 1 -36.70 -10.63 21.37
C MET A 1 -35.28 -10.10 21.33
N SER A 2 -34.47 -10.43 22.33
CA SER A 2 -33.08 -9.96 22.44
C SER A 2 -32.24 -10.72 21.41
N SER A 3 -31.77 -10.04 20.38
CA SER A 3 -30.76 -10.58 19.47
C SER A 3 -29.48 -10.81 20.28
N SER A 4 -29.13 -12.08 20.52
CA SER A 4 -27.86 -12.43 21.15
C SER A 4 -26.73 -11.99 20.21
N SER A 5 -25.77 -11.22 20.72
CA SER A 5 -24.53 -10.85 20.01
C SER A 5 -23.51 -11.99 19.98
N ALA A 6 -23.91 -13.19 20.41
CA ALA A 6 -23.03 -14.33 20.53
C ALA A 6 -22.94 -15.12 19.21
N SER A 7 -21.71 -15.50 18.83
CA SER A 7 -21.49 -16.27 17.61
C SER A 7 -22.24 -17.61 17.65
N PRO A 8 -23.02 -17.96 16.62
CA PRO A 8 -23.75 -19.23 16.57
C PRO A 8 -22.83 -20.47 16.56
N ARG A 9 -21.54 -20.29 16.25
CA ARG A 9 -20.56 -21.36 16.08
C ARG A 9 -19.82 -21.73 17.36
N CYS A 10 -19.63 -20.78 18.27
CA CYS A 10 -18.79 -20.95 19.46
C CYS A 10 -19.33 -20.24 20.72
N GLY A 11 -20.41 -19.47 20.61
CA GLY A 11 -21.06 -18.78 21.73
C GLY A 11 -20.34 -17.53 22.25
N TYR A 12 -19.35 -17.01 21.52
CA TYR A 12 -18.56 -15.84 21.95
C TYR A 12 -19.32 -14.52 21.74
N ILE A 13 -19.37 -13.67 22.77
CA ILE A 13 -20.32 -12.55 22.93
C ILE A 13 -20.01 -11.33 22.03
N GLU A 14 -18.79 -11.23 21.52
CA GLU A 14 -18.38 -10.26 20.50
C GLU A 14 -17.95 -11.00 19.23
N GLU A 15 -18.87 -11.13 18.28
CA GLU A 15 -18.62 -11.76 16.99
C GLU A 15 -18.08 -10.71 15.99
N SER A 16 -16.77 -10.66 15.82
CA SER A 16 -16.14 -9.89 14.73
C SER A 16 -16.05 -10.73 13.45
N PHE A 17 -15.96 -10.08 12.28
CA PHE A 17 -15.74 -10.78 11.01
C PHE A 17 -14.51 -11.70 11.06
N LEU A 18 -13.44 -11.24 11.71
CA LEU A 18 -12.20 -11.99 11.90
C LEU A 18 -12.38 -13.19 12.84
N HIS A 19 -13.21 -13.05 13.86
CA HIS A 19 -13.62 -14.18 14.68
C HIS A 19 -14.32 -15.26 13.84
N CYS A 20 -15.16 -14.90 12.88
CA CYS A 20 -15.84 -15.88 12.03
C CYS A 20 -14.92 -16.58 11.03
N VAL A 21 -13.96 -15.86 10.46
CA VAL A 21 -13.20 -16.32 9.28
C VAL A 21 -11.79 -16.78 9.63
N ARG A 22 -11.25 -16.42 10.79
CA ARG A 22 -9.88 -16.76 11.17
C ARG A 22 -9.72 -17.24 12.61
N ASP A 23 -10.17 -16.45 13.59
CA ASP A 23 -9.83 -16.70 15.01
C ASP A 23 -10.76 -17.71 15.68
N GLY A 24 -11.96 -17.88 15.10
CA GLY A 24 -12.96 -18.81 15.57
C GLY A 24 -12.44 -20.25 15.50
N PRO A 25 -12.77 -21.11 16.49
CA PRO A 25 -12.26 -22.48 16.56
C PRO A 25 -12.38 -23.30 15.26
N PRO A 26 -13.49 -23.23 14.48
CA PRO A 26 -13.61 -23.96 13.22
C PRO A 26 -12.65 -23.44 12.15
N SER A 27 -12.48 -22.12 12.06
CA SER A 27 -11.66 -21.46 11.05
C SER A 27 -10.18 -21.58 11.35
N LYS A 28 -9.79 -21.44 12.63
CA LYS A 28 -8.40 -21.63 13.09
C LYS A 28 -7.87 -23.01 12.74
N ASN A 29 -8.67 -24.05 12.96
CA ASN A 29 -8.29 -25.43 12.59
C ASN A 29 -8.09 -25.60 11.08
N LEU A 30 -8.88 -24.90 10.27
CA LEU A 30 -8.72 -24.92 8.82
C LEU A 30 -7.41 -24.25 8.39
N TRP A 31 -7.09 -23.07 8.93
CA TRP A 31 -5.82 -22.38 8.65
C TRP A 31 -4.61 -23.21 9.08
N LEU A 32 -4.68 -23.85 10.25
CA LEU A 32 -3.65 -24.80 10.71
C LEU A 32 -3.48 -25.98 9.73
N SER A 33 -4.58 -26.51 9.17
CA SER A 33 -4.51 -27.58 8.16
C SER A 33 -3.86 -27.15 6.85
N PHE A 34 -3.92 -25.85 6.52
CA PHE A 34 -3.22 -25.25 5.39
C PHE A 34 -1.77 -24.83 5.70
N GLY A 35 -1.27 -25.12 6.91
CA GLY A 35 0.11 -24.85 7.31
C GLY A 35 0.34 -23.49 7.96
N PHE A 36 -0.70 -22.69 8.19
CA PHE A 36 -0.59 -21.44 8.94
C PHE A 36 -0.48 -21.74 10.43
N THR A 37 0.76 -21.82 10.92
CA THR A 37 1.10 -22.22 12.30
C THR A 37 1.70 -21.07 13.12
N ASP A 38 1.90 -19.90 12.51
CA ASP A 38 2.41 -18.71 13.18
C ASP A 38 1.43 -18.24 14.27
N PRO A 39 1.84 -18.22 15.55
CA PRO A 39 1.00 -17.71 16.63
C PRO A 39 0.55 -16.25 16.43
N GLN A 40 1.36 -15.41 15.75
CA GLN A 40 1.02 -14.01 15.46
C GLN A 40 -0.20 -13.88 14.54
N PHE A 41 -0.36 -14.81 13.59
CA PHE A 41 -1.51 -14.81 12.68
C PHE A 41 -2.86 -14.95 13.40
N PHE A 42 -2.87 -15.56 14.59
CA PHE A 42 -4.08 -15.78 15.41
C PHE A 42 -4.12 -14.96 16.70
N ASP A 43 -3.20 -14.01 16.89
CA ASP A 43 -3.19 -13.16 18.07
C ASP A 43 -4.30 -12.09 17.93
N PRO A 44 -5.33 -12.07 18.80
CA PRO A 44 -6.38 -11.06 18.73
C PRO A 44 -5.92 -9.66 19.19
N THR A 45 -4.71 -9.55 19.77
CA THR A 45 -4.07 -8.28 20.15
C THR A 45 -3.09 -7.76 19.10
N ASP A 46 -2.61 -8.62 18.19
CA ASP A 46 -2.15 -8.13 16.89
C ASP A 46 -3.39 -7.59 16.20
N ASN A 47 -3.46 -6.27 16.10
CA ASN A 47 -4.61 -5.59 15.52
C ASN A 47 -4.77 -6.07 14.09
N ILE A 48 -5.64 -7.04 13.86
CA ILE A 48 -5.97 -7.42 12.49
C ILE A 48 -6.97 -6.40 11.90
N LEU A 49 -7.41 -5.44 12.72
CA LEU A 49 -7.89 -4.16 12.22
C LEU A 49 -6.80 -3.41 11.42
N ASP A 50 -5.52 -3.64 11.68
CA ASP A 50 -4.38 -3.11 10.90
C ASP A 50 -4.16 -3.92 9.60
N GLN A 51 -4.88 -5.02 9.41
CA GLN A 51 -4.78 -5.92 8.25
C GLN A 51 -5.96 -5.75 7.26
N ILE A 52 -6.83 -4.78 7.50
CA ILE A 52 -7.78 -4.23 6.50
C ILE A 52 -7.29 -2.84 6.05
N TRP A 53 -5.98 -2.65 6.03
CA TRP A 53 -5.35 -1.45 5.47
C TRP A 53 -4.57 -1.86 4.23
N SER A 54 -4.86 -1.18 3.13
CA SER A 54 -3.90 -1.12 2.03
C SER A 54 -2.87 -0.07 2.40
N ASP A 55 -1.60 -0.46 2.35
CA ASP A 55 -0.53 0.51 2.47
C ASP A 55 -0.02 0.91 1.10
N PHE A 56 0.50 2.13 1.02
CA PHE A 56 1.22 2.60 -0.16
C PHE A 56 2.57 3.13 0.27
N GLY A 57 3.53 3.08 -0.65
CA GLY A 57 4.86 3.58 -0.38
C GLY A 57 5.67 3.74 -1.64
N GLY A 58 6.77 4.43 -1.51
CA GLY A 58 7.66 4.69 -2.62
C GLY A 58 9.01 5.20 -2.17
N VAL A 59 9.96 5.12 -3.09
CA VAL A 59 11.33 5.57 -2.88
C VAL A 59 11.72 6.52 -4.00
N PHE A 60 12.39 7.60 -3.63
CA PHE A 60 12.98 8.56 -4.53
C PHE A 60 14.50 8.40 -4.52
N ARG A 61 15.07 8.11 -5.69
CA ARG A 61 16.50 7.89 -5.88
C ARG A 61 17.05 8.81 -6.97
N ASN A 62 18.34 9.13 -6.91
CA ASN A 62 19.02 9.81 -8.01
C ASN A 62 19.34 8.84 -9.17
N SER A 63 19.94 9.34 -10.25
CA SER A 63 20.34 8.54 -11.43
C SER A 63 21.37 7.45 -11.13
N ASP A 64 22.12 7.58 -10.03
CA ASP A 64 23.12 6.60 -9.59
C ASP A 64 22.50 5.55 -8.65
N GLY A 65 21.17 5.57 -8.45
CA GLY A 65 20.46 4.68 -7.54
C GLY A 65 20.62 5.04 -6.05
N VAL A 66 21.22 6.19 -5.73
CA VAL A 66 21.40 6.66 -4.35
C VAL A 66 20.08 7.17 -3.80
N TRP A 67 19.75 6.75 -2.56
CA TRP A 67 18.57 7.21 -1.83
C TRP A 67 18.59 8.72 -1.64
N ILE A 68 17.49 9.38 -2.02
CA ILE A 68 17.23 10.79 -1.71
C ILE A 68 16.18 10.88 -0.60
N SER A 69 15.05 10.19 -0.78
CA SER A 69 13.94 10.19 0.16
C SER A 69 13.07 8.95 -0.05
N GLY A 70 12.22 8.62 0.91
CA GLY A 70 11.18 7.61 0.77
C GLY A 70 9.94 8.04 1.51
N PHE A 71 8.81 7.41 1.20
CA PHE A 71 7.56 7.68 1.87
C PHE A 71 6.74 6.41 2.00
N TYR A 72 5.85 6.41 2.98
CA TYR A 72 4.79 5.43 3.10
C TYR A 72 3.57 6.06 3.78
N GLY A 73 2.43 5.42 3.62
CA GLY A 73 1.18 5.79 4.27
C GLY A 73 0.22 4.62 4.25
N PHE A 74 -0.78 4.68 5.11
CA PHE A 74 -1.80 3.65 5.27
C PHE A 74 -3.14 4.18 4.77
N ILE A 75 -3.96 3.27 4.23
CA ILE A 75 -5.29 3.60 3.74
C ILE A 75 -6.32 2.99 4.68
N VAL A 76 -6.99 3.87 5.43
CA VAL A 76 -8.03 3.44 6.37
C VAL A 76 -9.25 2.92 5.61
N GLY A 77 -9.61 1.66 5.85
CA GLY A 77 -10.87 1.08 5.41
C GLY A 77 -10.96 0.72 3.92
N SER A 78 -9.83 0.62 3.22
CA SER A 78 -9.77 0.13 1.85
C SER A 78 -8.72 -0.96 1.71
N ILE A 79 -9.08 -2.02 1.00
CA ILE A 79 -8.19 -3.10 0.54
C ILE A 79 -7.91 -3.00 -0.97
N ASP A 80 -8.27 -1.88 -1.60
CA ASP A 80 -8.15 -1.72 -3.04
C ASP A 80 -6.69 -1.45 -3.42
N ILE A 81 -6.07 -2.46 -4.05
CA ILE A 81 -4.69 -2.41 -4.53
C ILE A 81 -4.51 -1.32 -5.58
N LEU A 82 -5.48 -1.13 -6.50
CA LEU A 82 -5.39 -0.09 -7.52
C LEU A 82 -5.37 1.30 -6.87
N TYR A 83 -6.18 1.49 -5.83
CA TYR A 83 -6.20 2.75 -5.10
C TYR A 83 -4.86 3.03 -4.42
N ALA A 84 -4.28 2.03 -3.76
CA ALA A 84 -2.96 2.14 -3.13
C ALA A 84 -1.85 2.48 -4.13
N GLU A 85 -1.83 1.81 -5.28
CA GLU A 85 -0.88 2.07 -6.36
C GLU A 85 -1.03 3.49 -6.93
N LEU A 86 -2.26 3.97 -7.12
CA LEU A 86 -2.50 5.34 -7.56
C LEU A 86 -2.04 6.37 -6.51
N LEU A 87 -2.26 6.10 -5.23
CA LEU A 87 -1.77 6.96 -4.14
C LEU A 87 -0.24 6.96 -4.05
N ALA A 88 0.42 5.80 -4.21
CA ALA A 88 1.87 5.71 -4.28
C ALA A 88 2.43 6.62 -5.38
N ILE A 89 1.86 6.56 -6.59
CA ILE A 89 2.28 7.42 -7.70
C ILE A 89 2.02 8.89 -7.37
N TYR A 90 0.82 9.23 -6.87
CA TYR A 90 0.46 10.60 -6.55
C TYR A 90 1.40 11.23 -5.52
N HIS A 91 1.66 10.54 -4.41
CA HIS A 91 2.55 11.03 -3.36
C HIS A 91 4.01 11.07 -3.80
N GLY A 92 4.47 10.10 -4.60
CA GLY A 92 5.81 10.12 -5.19
C GLY A 92 6.04 11.31 -6.12
N LEU A 93 5.06 11.63 -6.98
CA LEU A 93 5.11 12.81 -7.85
C LEU A 93 5.05 14.12 -7.05
N SER A 94 4.19 14.18 -6.03
CA SER A 94 4.08 15.35 -5.16
C SER A 94 5.40 15.63 -4.44
N LEU A 95 6.00 14.60 -3.85
CA LEU A 95 7.31 14.68 -3.20
C LEU A 95 8.40 15.14 -4.16
N ALA A 96 8.44 14.61 -5.40
CA ALA A 96 9.42 15.02 -6.39
C ALA A 96 9.30 16.51 -6.76
N LYS A 97 8.07 17.02 -6.83
CA LYS A 97 7.78 18.43 -7.09
C LYS A 97 8.19 19.32 -5.91
N ASP A 98 7.90 18.89 -4.68
CA ASP A 98 8.29 19.61 -3.46
C ASP A 98 9.81 19.68 -3.29
N LEU A 99 10.53 18.65 -3.74
CA LEU A 99 12.00 18.63 -3.81
C LEU A 99 12.56 19.46 -4.98
N GLY A 100 11.71 20.03 -5.83
CA GLY A 100 12.12 20.91 -6.94
C GLY A 100 12.68 20.18 -8.16
N HIS A 101 12.41 18.88 -8.33
CA HIS A 101 12.87 18.13 -9.50
C HIS A 101 11.97 18.38 -10.71
N GLY A 102 12.55 18.81 -11.83
CA GLY A 102 11.81 19.07 -13.08
C GLY A 102 11.83 17.91 -14.09
N HIS A 103 12.69 16.92 -13.89
CA HIS A 103 12.81 15.74 -14.74
C HIS A 103 12.81 14.49 -13.87
N ILE A 104 11.87 13.57 -14.12
CA ILE A 104 11.70 12.37 -13.30
C ILE A 104 11.40 11.12 -14.14
N ALA A 105 11.83 9.97 -13.64
CA ALA A 105 11.39 8.65 -14.11
C ALA A 105 10.62 7.97 -12.98
N CYS A 106 9.36 7.63 -13.24
CA CYS A 106 8.48 6.97 -12.27
C CYS A 106 8.34 5.50 -12.66
N TYR A 107 8.76 4.62 -11.76
CA TYR A 107 8.67 3.17 -11.90
C TYR A 107 7.50 2.66 -11.06
N SER A 108 6.62 1.86 -11.67
CA SER A 108 5.51 1.18 -10.98
C SER A 108 5.34 -0.22 -11.56
N ASP A 109 4.98 -1.17 -10.71
CA ASP A 109 4.63 -2.54 -11.10
C ASP A 109 3.14 -2.70 -11.46
N SER A 110 2.32 -1.68 -11.16
CA SER A 110 0.92 -1.62 -11.56
C SER A 110 0.75 -1.10 -12.99
N LEU A 111 0.79 -2.02 -13.96
CA LEU A 111 0.47 -1.72 -15.36
C LEU A 111 -0.94 -1.08 -15.49
N ASN A 112 -1.88 -1.46 -14.62
CA ASN A 112 -3.23 -0.89 -14.62
C ASN A 112 -3.22 0.60 -14.26
N SER A 113 -2.49 0.99 -13.20
CA SER A 113 -2.31 2.39 -12.83
C SER A 113 -1.67 3.18 -13.96
N LEU A 114 -0.59 2.65 -14.55
CA LEU A 114 0.12 3.29 -15.66
C LEU A 114 -0.78 3.48 -16.89
N ASN A 115 -1.62 2.51 -17.22
CA ASN A 115 -2.57 2.62 -18.33
C ASN A 115 -3.64 3.69 -18.08
N LEU A 116 -4.19 3.77 -16.86
CA LEU A 116 -5.19 4.78 -16.51
C LEU A 116 -4.63 6.22 -16.56
N ILE A 117 -3.35 6.37 -16.25
CA ILE A 117 -2.63 7.63 -16.28
C ILE A 117 -2.24 8.02 -17.72
N GLN A 118 -1.72 7.08 -18.52
CA GLN A 118 -1.25 7.37 -19.87
C GLN A 118 -2.38 7.55 -20.88
N TYR A 119 -3.49 6.81 -20.71
CA TYR A 119 -4.59 6.80 -21.66
C TYR A 119 -5.82 7.55 -21.15
N ALA A 120 -6.86 7.61 -21.98
CA ALA A 120 -8.13 8.22 -21.61
C ALA A 120 -8.76 7.45 -20.44
N THR A 121 -8.98 8.14 -19.32
CA THR A 121 -9.65 7.56 -18.16
C THR A 121 -11.15 7.47 -18.45
N PRO A 122 -11.83 6.34 -18.17
CA PRO A 122 -13.27 6.24 -18.30
C PRO A 122 -13.98 7.33 -17.49
N ARG A 123 -15.02 7.94 -18.06
CA ARG A 123 -15.75 9.08 -17.47
C ARG A 123 -16.30 8.82 -16.07
N PHE A 124 -16.56 7.55 -15.74
CA PHE A 124 -17.15 7.13 -14.45
C PHE A 124 -16.22 6.22 -13.65
N HIS A 125 -14.90 6.36 -13.81
CA HIS A 125 -13.97 5.63 -12.96
C HIS A 125 -14.06 6.11 -11.51
N ILE A 126 -14.13 5.18 -10.54
CA ILE A 126 -14.25 5.51 -9.11
C ILE A 126 -13.11 6.42 -8.60
N TYR A 127 -11.91 6.27 -9.19
CA TYR A 127 -10.73 7.09 -8.89
C TYR A 127 -10.45 8.19 -9.92
N ALA A 128 -11.44 8.61 -10.72
CA ALA A 128 -11.23 9.59 -11.80
C ALA A 128 -10.57 10.90 -11.31
N MET A 129 -10.95 11.40 -10.14
CA MET A 129 -10.34 12.60 -9.54
C MET A 129 -8.86 12.41 -9.21
N LEU A 130 -8.50 11.29 -8.57
CA LEU A 130 -7.10 11.00 -8.24
C LEU A 130 -6.25 10.85 -9.51
N ILE A 131 -6.77 10.14 -10.51
CA ILE A 131 -6.09 9.97 -11.80
C ILE A 131 -5.89 11.32 -12.50
N GLN A 132 -6.88 12.21 -12.44
CA GLN A 132 -6.74 13.55 -13.01
C GLN A 132 -5.69 14.39 -12.27
N ASN A 133 -5.67 14.35 -10.93
CA ASN A 133 -4.64 15.04 -10.14
C ASN A 133 -3.23 14.55 -10.48
N ILE A 134 -3.06 13.24 -10.70
CA ILE A 134 -1.78 12.66 -11.16
C ILE A 134 -1.42 13.21 -12.54
N LYS A 135 -2.36 13.24 -13.49
CA LYS A 135 -2.14 13.82 -14.83
C LYS A 135 -1.74 15.29 -14.76
N ASP A 136 -2.38 16.06 -13.90
CA ASP A 136 -2.08 17.49 -13.72
C ASP A 136 -0.69 17.70 -13.10
N LEU A 137 -0.27 16.83 -12.16
CA LEU A 137 1.10 16.82 -11.63
C LEU A 137 2.12 16.53 -12.74
N LEU A 138 1.86 15.53 -13.58
CA LEU A 138 2.73 15.15 -14.70
C LEU A 138 2.94 16.31 -15.68
N LEU A 139 1.90 17.09 -15.96
CA LEU A 139 2.01 18.30 -16.80
C LEU A 139 2.87 19.40 -16.17
N GLY A 140 3.05 19.37 -14.84
CA GLY A 140 3.91 20.32 -14.13
C GLY A 140 5.41 20.01 -14.20
N PHE A 141 5.79 18.81 -14.65
CA PHE A 141 7.19 18.45 -14.87
C PHE A 141 7.63 18.80 -16.28
N GLY A 142 8.91 19.18 -16.44
CA GLY A 142 9.48 19.44 -17.77
C GLY A 142 9.61 18.16 -18.59
N THR A 143 9.93 17.04 -17.96
CA THR A 143 9.93 15.72 -18.61
C THR A 143 9.64 14.64 -17.57
N THR A 144 8.67 13.78 -17.87
CA THR A 144 8.37 12.60 -17.05
C THR A 144 8.33 11.37 -17.92
N THR A 145 9.00 10.30 -17.50
CA THR A 145 8.87 8.97 -18.09
C THR A 145 8.18 8.04 -17.11
N LEU A 146 7.11 7.40 -17.54
CA LEU A 146 6.42 6.36 -16.77
C LEU A 146 6.89 4.99 -17.27
N ILE A 147 7.40 4.17 -16.35
CA ILE A 147 8.05 2.90 -16.67
C ILE A 147 7.35 1.79 -15.88
N HIS A 148 6.94 0.74 -16.59
CA HIS A 148 6.49 -0.49 -15.94
C HIS A 148 7.70 -1.32 -15.54
N SER A 149 7.78 -1.71 -14.27
CA SER A 149 8.83 -2.58 -13.72
C SER A 149 8.22 -3.81 -13.06
N LEU A 150 8.92 -4.94 -13.08
CA LEU A 150 8.49 -6.09 -12.28
C LEU A 150 8.66 -5.79 -10.79
N TRP A 151 7.81 -6.40 -9.96
CA TRP A 151 7.80 -6.23 -8.51
C TRP A 151 9.16 -6.55 -7.85
N GLU A 152 9.99 -7.43 -8.45
CA GLU A 152 11.35 -7.71 -7.97
C GLU A 152 12.24 -6.46 -7.98
N GLY A 153 12.08 -5.60 -8.99
CA GLY A 153 12.79 -4.31 -9.11
C GLY A 153 12.21 -3.22 -8.21
N ASN A 154 11.02 -3.43 -7.64
CA ASN A 154 10.32 -2.46 -6.77
C ASN A 154 10.27 -2.90 -5.28
N SER A 155 11.11 -3.88 -4.91
CA SER A 155 11.12 -4.47 -3.56
C SER A 155 11.28 -3.45 -2.44
N CYS A 156 12.00 -2.34 -2.67
CA CYS A 156 12.12 -1.25 -1.69
C CYS A 156 10.83 -0.47 -1.48
N ALA A 157 10.07 -0.17 -2.53
CA ALA A 157 8.78 0.52 -2.36
C ALA A 157 7.77 -0.41 -1.67
N GLY A 158 7.77 -1.70 -2.03
CA GLY A 158 6.96 -2.71 -1.35
C GLY A 158 7.38 -2.92 0.12
N PHE A 159 8.66 -2.75 0.45
CA PHE A 159 9.13 -2.73 1.83
C PHE A 159 8.66 -1.48 2.57
N MET A 160 8.74 -0.30 1.94
CA MET A 160 8.25 0.95 2.53
C MET A 160 6.74 0.89 2.83
N ALA A 161 5.94 0.34 1.91
CA ALA A 161 4.52 0.13 2.16
C ALA A 161 4.27 -0.75 3.39
N LYS A 162 5.17 -1.67 3.75
CA LYS A 162 5.01 -2.56 4.91
C LYS A 162 5.58 -2.01 6.22
N LEU A 163 6.17 -0.80 6.22
CA LEU A 163 6.73 -0.22 7.43
C LEU A 163 5.63 0.34 8.32
N ASP A 164 5.50 -0.28 9.49
CA ASP A 164 4.74 0.13 10.68
C ASP A 164 3.52 1.04 10.46
N ALA A 165 2.36 0.39 10.41
CA ALA A 165 1.04 0.99 10.27
C ALA A 165 0.48 1.57 11.59
N SER A 166 1.27 1.65 12.67
CA SER A 166 0.78 2.12 13.98
C SER A 166 0.76 3.66 14.15
N SER A 167 1.32 4.42 13.22
CA SER A 167 1.32 5.88 13.30
C SER A 167 0.06 6.46 12.65
N ASN A 168 -0.73 7.26 13.37
CA ASN A 168 -1.91 7.99 12.87
C ASN A 168 -1.59 9.11 11.84
N VAL A 169 -0.50 9.00 11.08
CA VAL A 169 -0.02 10.03 10.14
C VAL A 169 -0.32 9.59 8.71
N GLU A 170 -1.14 10.37 7.99
CA GLU A 170 -1.61 10.05 6.62
C GLU A 170 -0.46 9.73 5.63
N VAL A 171 0.70 10.39 5.76
CA VAL A 171 1.92 10.10 5.00
C VAL A 171 3.15 10.44 5.84
N LEU A 172 4.10 9.50 5.93
CA LEU A 172 5.40 9.72 6.54
C LEU A 172 6.50 9.80 5.47
N ILE A 173 7.44 10.73 5.65
CA ILE A 173 8.57 10.96 4.76
C ILE A 173 9.87 10.61 5.50
N HIS A 174 10.70 9.80 4.86
CA HIS A 174 11.98 9.32 5.36
C HIS A 174 13.14 9.91 4.55
N SER A 175 13.89 10.83 5.16
CA SER A 175 15.11 11.39 4.55
C SER A 175 16.27 10.39 4.48
N PHE A 176 16.22 9.29 5.24
CA PHE A 176 17.25 8.23 5.25
C PHE A 176 16.59 6.85 5.10
N PRO A 177 17.26 5.88 4.43
CA PRO A 177 16.71 4.55 4.26
C PRO A 177 16.57 3.84 5.62
N PRO A 178 15.39 3.30 5.97
CA PRO A 178 15.23 2.49 7.15
C PRO A 178 16.00 1.15 7.03
N PRO A 179 16.35 0.49 8.15
CA PRO A 179 17.03 -0.80 8.12
C PRO A 179 16.22 -1.83 7.31
N GLY A 180 16.75 -2.27 6.17
CA GLY A 180 16.06 -3.20 5.24
C GLY A 180 15.61 -2.58 3.90
N ALA A 181 15.50 -1.25 3.81
CA ALA A 181 15.16 -0.55 2.56
C ALA A 181 16.37 -0.31 1.63
N SER A 182 17.59 -0.61 2.10
CA SER A 182 18.84 -0.48 1.35
C SER A 182 19.10 -1.61 0.33
N GLY A 183 18.10 -2.46 0.08
CA GLY A 183 18.16 -3.54 -0.90
C GLY A 183 18.29 -3.05 -2.34
N SER A 184 19.27 -3.62 -3.04
CA SER A 184 19.62 -3.51 -4.47
C SER A 184 19.90 -2.12 -5.05
N ALA A 185 21.21 -1.86 -5.18
CA ALA A 185 21.80 -0.89 -6.10
C ALA A 185 21.93 -1.45 -7.54
N TYR A 186 21.40 -2.64 -7.85
CA TYR A 186 21.55 -3.27 -9.17
C TYR A 186 20.39 -4.21 -9.49
N SER A 187 19.43 -3.73 -10.28
CA SER A 187 18.59 -4.51 -11.19
C SER A 187 17.77 -3.57 -12.05
#